data_AF-A0A7S4VE93-F1
#
_entry.id   AF-A0A7S4VE93-F1
#
_cell.length_a   1.000
_cell.length_b   1.000
_cell.length_c   1.000
_cell.angle_alpha   90.00
_cell.angle_beta   90.00
_cell.angle_gamma   90.00
#
_symmetry.space_group_name_H-M   'P 1'
#
loop_
_entity.id
_entity.type
_entity.pdbx_description
1 polymer ?
#
loop_
_entity_poly.entity_id
_entity_poly.type
_entity_poly.pdbx_seq_one_letter_code
_entity_poly.pdbx_strand_id
1 'polypeptide(L)'
;RVRSKGLFIRDSVDRHHALQEMGFVFSEQDRKWDVFLAAMRTFAAREGHCQVPVRHTEGEYPLGSAVSKVRSDGAFIRGHLGRHHQLRSMGFVFSVYDRRWEEFLRALRSFRDRAGHLCVPYWHYEGALGLGK
;
A
#
# COMPACT_ATOMS: atom_id res chain seq x y z
N ARG A 1 10.55 30.46 -11.75
CA ARG A 1 10.96 29.12 -11.22
C ARG A 1 10.33 28.05 -12.11
N VAL A 2 11.08 27.05 -12.61
CA VAL A 2 10.53 25.93 -13.42
C VAL A 2 9.37 25.23 -12.70
N ARG A 3 9.39 25.26 -11.35
CA ARG A 3 8.36 24.73 -10.46
C ARG A 3 7.03 25.51 -10.44
N SER A 4 6.96 26.73 -10.98
CA SER A 4 5.80 27.64 -10.82
C SER A 4 5.03 27.96 -12.11
N LYS A 5 5.35 27.34 -13.25
CA LYS A 5 4.54 27.45 -14.48
C LYS A 5 3.66 26.21 -14.63
N GLY A 6 2.69 26.07 -13.71
CA GLY A 6 1.84 24.88 -13.51
C GLY A 6 0.97 24.42 -14.69
N LEU A 7 0.99 25.12 -15.83
CA LEU A 7 0.32 24.70 -17.07
C LEU A 7 1.28 24.36 -18.23
N PHE A 8 2.54 24.81 -18.23
CA PHE A 8 3.39 24.69 -19.43
C PHE A 8 4.06 23.32 -19.60
N ILE A 9 4.36 22.65 -18.48
CA ILE A 9 4.98 21.31 -18.46
C ILE A 9 3.97 20.22 -18.13
N ARG A 10 2.89 20.56 -17.41
CA ARG A 10 1.87 19.60 -16.97
C ARG A 10 0.98 19.11 -18.12
N ASP A 11 0.69 19.97 -19.08
CA ASP A 11 -0.23 19.67 -20.19
C ASP A 11 0.51 19.16 -21.46
N SER A 12 1.83 18.96 -21.40
CA SER A 12 2.63 18.45 -22.51
C SER A 12 3.43 17.24 -22.07
N VAL A 13 2.97 16.07 -22.52
CA VAL A 13 3.61 14.77 -22.27
C VAL A 13 5.06 14.78 -22.79
N ASP A 14 5.31 15.37 -23.97
CA ASP A 14 6.65 15.44 -24.57
C ASP A 14 7.63 16.25 -23.73
N ARG A 15 7.19 17.39 -23.18
CA ARG A 15 8.04 18.21 -22.29
C ARG A 15 8.30 17.52 -20.97
N HIS A 16 7.32 16.77 -20.46
CA HIS A 16 7.46 15.97 -19.26
C HIS A 16 8.52 14.87 -19.48
N HIS A 17 8.44 14.15 -20.60
CA HIS A 17 9.35 13.06 -20.95
C HIS A 17 10.79 13.55 -21.18
N ALA A 18 10.97 14.63 -21.95
CA ALA A 18 12.29 15.22 -22.20
C ALA A 18 12.98 15.68 -20.90
N LEU A 19 12.22 16.23 -19.95
CA LEU A 19 12.74 16.61 -18.64
C LEU A 19 13.10 15.39 -17.78
N GLN A 20 12.30 14.31 -17.83
CA GLN A 20 12.62 13.05 -17.16
C GLN A 20 13.92 12.42 -17.71
N GLU A 21 14.12 12.40 -19.02
CA GLU A 21 15.36 11.89 -19.64
C GLU A 21 16.61 12.67 -19.22
N MET A 22 16.46 13.96 -18.92
CA MET A 22 17.54 14.81 -18.38
C MET A 22 17.70 14.70 -16.85
N GLY A 23 16.99 13.79 -16.19
CA GLY A 23 17.06 13.60 -14.73
C GLY A 23 16.33 14.66 -13.91
N PHE A 24 15.42 15.43 -14.52
CA PHE A 24 14.63 16.44 -13.83
C PHE A 24 13.58 15.78 -12.92
N VAL A 25 13.70 16.02 -11.61
CA VAL A 25 12.78 15.46 -10.60
C VAL A 25 11.58 16.40 -10.42
N PHE A 26 10.44 16.02 -10.97
CA PHE A 26 9.17 16.76 -10.86
C PHE A 26 8.62 16.79 -9.42
N SER A 27 8.85 15.72 -8.68
CA SER A 27 8.49 15.56 -7.28
C SER A 27 9.51 14.66 -6.62
N GLU A 28 10.22 15.19 -5.62
CA GLU A 28 11.17 14.39 -4.82
C GLU A 28 10.45 13.21 -4.13
N GLN A 29 9.16 13.38 -3.84
CA GLN A 29 8.32 12.36 -3.26
C GLN A 29 8.05 11.20 -4.22
N ASP A 30 7.94 11.47 -5.53
CA ASP A 30 7.70 10.45 -6.54
C ASP A 30 8.96 9.61 -6.75
N ARG A 31 10.13 10.25 -6.82
CA ARG A 31 11.41 9.54 -6.85
C ARG A 31 11.60 8.65 -5.62
N LYS A 32 11.28 9.16 -4.41
CA LYS A 32 11.36 8.37 -3.17
C LYS A 32 10.40 7.18 -3.19
N TRP A 33 9.20 7.36 -3.75
CA TRP A 33 8.24 6.27 -3.95
C TRP A 33 8.76 5.21 -4.90
N ASP A 34 9.33 5.60 -6.05
CA ASP A 34 9.84 4.64 -7.04
C ASP A 34 10.97 3.79 -6.47
N VAL A 35 11.89 4.41 -5.71
CA VAL A 35 12.96 3.69 -5.01
C VAL A 35 12.39 2.73 -3.96
N PHE A 36 11.43 3.19 -3.14
CA PHE A 36 10.75 2.35 -2.16
C PHE A 36 10.06 1.14 -2.80
N LEU A 37 9.34 1.39 -3.89
CA LEU A 37 8.58 0.39 -4.62
C LEU A 37 9.49 -0.63 -5.30
N ALA A 38 10.61 -0.19 -5.88
CA ALA A 38 11.62 -1.08 -6.43
C ALA A 38 12.20 -2.01 -5.34
N ALA A 39 12.60 -1.45 -4.19
CA ALA A 39 13.08 -2.23 -3.06
C ALA A 39 12.03 -3.22 -2.52
N MET A 40 10.76 -2.80 -2.41
CA MET A 40 9.65 -3.67 -2.03
C MET A 40 9.46 -4.83 -3.01
N ARG A 41 9.56 -4.58 -4.32
CA ARG A 41 9.45 -5.63 -5.35
C ARG A 41 10.60 -6.62 -5.27
N THR A 42 11.83 -6.15 -5.09
CA THR A 42 13.00 -7.00 -4.93
C THR A 42 12.84 -7.90 -3.70
N PHE A 43 12.45 -7.33 -2.55
CA PHE A 43 12.19 -8.08 -1.34
C PHE A 43 11.07 -9.12 -1.54
N ALA A 44 9.93 -8.71 -2.10
CA ALA A 44 8.79 -9.60 -2.31
C ALA A 44 9.11 -10.74 -3.30
N ALA A 45 9.92 -10.47 -4.32
CA ALA A 45 10.38 -11.49 -5.26
C ALA A 45 11.33 -12.50 -4.59
N ARG A 46 12.20 -12.05 -3.68
CA ARG A 46 13.13 -12.93 -2.94
C ARG A 46 12.42 -13.77 -1.87
N GLU A 47 11.58 -13.15 -1.06
CA GLU A 47 10.97 -13.78 0.12
C GLU A 47 9.59 -14.42 -0.17
N GLY A 48 8.98 -14.09 -1.30
CA GLY A 48 7.61 -14.50 -1.64
C GLY A 48 6.52 -13.78 -0.82
N HIS A 49 6.88 -12.80 0.01
CA HIS A 49 5.94 -12.05 0.85
C HIS A 49 6.38 -10.59 1.08
N CYS A 50 5.46 -9.74 1.53
CA CYS A 50 5.74 -8.34 1.88
C CYS A 50 5.94 -8.08 3.39
N GLN A 51 6.31 -9.11 4.16
CA GLN A 51 6.55 -9.00 5.60
C GLN A 51 7.98 -8.53 5.91
N VAL A 52 8.26 -7.26 5.66
CA VAL A 52 9.60 -6.69 5.86
C VAL A 52 9.91 -6.50 7.36
N PRO A 53 11.03 -7.06 7.88
CA PRO A 53 11.50 -6.79 9.24
C PRO A 53 11.85 -5.30 9.45
N VAL A 54 11.63 -4.78 10.66
CA VAL A 54 11.80 -3.34 10.96
C VAL A 54 13.21 -2.80 10.67
N ARG A 55 14.25 -3.63 10.90
CA ARG A 55 15.65 -3.27 10.67
C ARG A 55 16.21 -3.74 9.33
N HIS A 56 15.35 -4.24 8.44
CA HIS A 56 15.78 -4.77 7.15
C HIS A 56 16.28 -3.68 6.21
N THR A 57 17.36 -3.97 5.50
CA THR A 57 17.93 -3.15 4.43
C THR A 57 17.92 -3.96 3.14
N GLU A 58 17.38 -3.38 2.07
CA GLU A 58 17.41 -3.98 0.74
C GLU A 58 18.51 -3.27 -0.06
N GLY A 59 19.67 -3.93 -0.18
CA GLY A 59 20.90 -3.24 -0.55
C GLY A 59 21.26 -2.16 0.48
N GLU A 60 21.47 -0.93 0.03
CA GLU A 60 21.71 0.24 0.90
C GLU A 60 20.41 0.93 1.35
N TYR A 61 19.25 0.50 0.85
CA TYR A 61 17.99 1.15 1.14
C TYR A 61 17.38 0.63 2.45
N PRO A 62 17.09 1.48 3.45
CA PRO A 62 16.53 1.05 4.74
C PRO A 62 15.03 0.74 4.63
N LEU A 63 14.71 -0.35 3.95
CA LEU A 63 13.35 -0.74 3.58
C LEU A 63 12.45 -0.95 4.81
N GLY A 64 12.95 -1.58 5.87
CA GLY A 64 12.17 -1.81 7.09
C GLY A 64 11.70 -0.52 7.76
N SER A 65 12.55 0.49 7.78
CA SER A 65 12.21 1.82 8.30
C SER A 65 11.18 2.53 7.42
N ALA A 66 11.35 2.44 6.08
CA ALA A 66 10.39 3.02 5.14
C ALA A 66 9.01 2.35 5.24
N VAL A 67 8.95 1.01 5.33
CA VAL A 67 7.73 0.25 5.57
C VAL A 67 7.07 0.65 6.89
N SER A 68 7.85 0.84 7.95
CA SER A 68 7.33 1.29 9.25
C SER A 68 6.62 2.64 9.13
N LYS A 69 7.21 3.61 8.41
CA LYS A 69 6.58 4.90 8.12
C LYS A 69 5.30 4.73 7.32
N VAL A 70 5.33 3.98 6.20
CA VAL A 70 4.13 3.68 5.40
C VAL A 70 2.99 3.15 6.28
N ARG A 71 3.29 2.31 7.28
CA ARG A 71 2.28 1.78 8.22
C ARG A 71 1.83 2.78 9.29
N SER A 72 2.72 3.61 9.83
CA SER A 72 2.40 4.50 10.95
C SER A 72 1.85 5.85 10.52
N ASP A 73 2.37 6.43 9.44
CA ASP A 73 2.02 7.77 8.97
C ASP A 73 1.42 7.79 7.56
N GLY A 74 1.37 6.65 6.87
CA GLY A 74 0.89 6.60 5.49
C GLY A 74 1.85 7.28 4.51
N ALA A 75 3.15 7.26 4.78
CA ALA A 75 4.18 7.75 3.86
C ALA A 75 3.93 7.22 2.45
N PHE A 76 4.07 8.11 1.47
CA PHE A 76 3.81 7.87 0.05
C PHE A 76 2.36 7.57 -0.34
N ILE A 77 1.54 6.97 0.52
CA ILE A 77 0.19 6.50 0.19
C ILE A 77 -0.92 7.48 0.60
N ARG A 78 -0.68 8.37 1.57
CA ARG A 78 -1.66 9.38 1.99
C ARG A 78 -2.00 10.30 0.82
N GLY A 79 -3.27 10.36 0.44
CA GLY A 79 -3.73 11.12 -0.73
C GLY A 79 -3.38 10.51 -2.09
N HIS A 80 -2.78 9.31 -2.13
CA HIS A 80 -2.37 8.62 -3.36
C HIS A 80 -3.00 7.22 -3.42
N LEU A 81 -4.28 7.14 -3.79
CA LEU A 81 -5.03 5.88 -3.89
C LEU A 81 -4.34 4.85 -4.80
N GLY A 82 -3.74 5.28 -5.91
CA GLY A 82 -3.01 4.39 -6.82
C GLY A 82 -1.84 3.67 -6.13
N ARG A 83 -1.08 4.37 -5.29
CA ARG A 83 0.04 3.79 -4.53
C ARG A 83 -0.43 2.81 -3.48
N HIS A 84 -1.54 3.14 -2.81
CA HIS A 84 -2.19 2.24 -1.88
C HIS A 84 -2.63 0.93 -2.56
N HIS A 85 -3.31 1.02 -3.71
CA HIS A 85 -3.71 -0.14 -4.49
C HIS A 85 -2.54 -0.98 -4.97
N GLN A 86 -1.46 -0.34 -5.42
CA GLN A 86 -0.27 -1.02 -5.92
C GLN A 86 0.46 -1.83 -4.84
N LEU A 87 0.54 -1.32 -3.61
CA LEU A 87 1.07 -2.10 -2.48
C LEU A 87 0.15 -3.27 -2.14
N ARG A 88 -1.16 -3.04 -2.10
CA ARG A 88 -2.14 -4.09 -1.81
C ARG A 88 -2.07 -5.24 -2.81
N SER A 89 -1.92 -4.95 -4.11
CA SER A 89 -1.85 -5.97 -5.15
C SER A 89 -0.59 -6.83 -5.07
N MET A 90 0.49 -6.33 -4.46
CA MET A 90 1.69 -7.11 -4.15
C MET A 90 1.55 -7.98 -2.89
N GLY A 91 0.40 -7.91 -2.19
CA GLY A 91 0.20 -8.60 -0.92
C GLY A 91 0.76 -7.84 0.29
N PHE A 92 1.01 -6.53 0.16
CA PHE A 92 1.40 -5.71 1.31
C PHE A 92 0.25 -5.57 2.30
N VAL A 93 0.52 -5.99 3.55
CA VAL A 93 -0.40 -5.83 4.67
C VAL A 93 -0.07 -4.51 5.39
N PHE A 94 -0.98 -3.54 5.26
CA PHE A 94 -0.89 -2.22 5.91
C PHE A 94 -1.10 -2.33 7.42
N SER A 95 -2.10 -3.10 7.83
CA SER A 95 -2.33 -3.45 9.22
C SER A 95 -2.75 -4.92 9.33
N VAL A 96 -2.24 -5.62 10.34
CA VAL A 96 -2.70 -6.99 10.66
C VAL A 96 -4.18 -6.97 11.04
N TYR A 97 -4.66 -5.84 11.58
CA TYR A 97 -6.08 -5.61 11.82
C TYR A 97 -6.87 -5.50 10.52
N ASP A 98 -6.33 -4.87 9.46
CA ASP A 98 -7.03 -4.79 8.17
C ASP A 98 -7.22 -6.18 7.55
N ARG A 99 -6.20 -7.04 7.63
CA ARG A 99 -6.32 -8.42 7.14
C ARG A 99 -7.39 -9.20 7.93
N ARG A 100 -7.35 -9.12 9.26
CA ARG A 100 -8.38 -9.74 10.12
C ARG A 100 -9.76 -9.14 9.85
N TRP A 101 -9.85 -7.84 9.57
CA TRP A 101 -11.07 -7.16 9.24
C TRP A 101 -11.64 -7.61 7.88
N GLU A 102 -10.80 -7.81 6.86
CA GLU A 102 -11.23 -8.37 5.58
C GLU A 102 -11.74 -9.82 5.70
N GLU A 103 -11.09 -10.63 6.54
CA GLU A 103 -11.55 -11.98 6.89
C GLU A 103 -12.90 -11.93 7.62
N PHE A 104 -13.02 -11.06 8.62
CA PHE A 104 -14.26 -10.81 9.36
C PHE A 104 -15.40 -10.32 8.46
N LEU A 105 -15.12 -9.37 7.58
CA LEU A 105 -16.10 -8.84 6.63
C LEU A 105 -16.55 -9.90 5.62
N ARG A 106 -15.64 -10.76 5.15
CA ARG A 106 -16.00 -11.92 4.30
C ARG A 106 -16.90 -12.89 5.06
N ALA A 107 -16.55 -13.24 6.28
CA ALA A 107 -17.35 -14.13 7.12
C ALA A 107 -18.73 -13.53 7.46
N LEU A 108 -18.83 -12.23 7.74
CA LEU A 108 -20.12 -11.54 7.93
C LEU A 108 -20.98 -11.55 6.66
N ARG A 109 -20.39 -11.40 5.48
CA ARG A 109 -21.12 -11.51 4.20
C ARG A 109 -21.68 -12.92 4.04
N SER A 110 -20.87 -13.95 4.26
CA SER A 110 -21.33 -15.34 4.24
C SER A 110 -22.47 -15.58 5.24
N PHE A 111 -22.36 -15.06 6.46
CA PHE A 111 -23.43 -15.17 7.46
C PHE A 111 -24.72 -14.52 6.98
N ARG A 112 -24.65 -13.28 6.46
CA ARG A 112 -25.81 -12.56 5.93
C ARG A 112 -26.45 -13.30 4.77
N ASP A 113 -25.65 -13.82 3.85
CA ASP A 113 -26.16 -14.50 2.65
C ASP A 113 -26.88 -15.81 3.03
N ARG A 114 -26.52 -16.44 4.17
CA ARG A 114 -27.21 -17.62 4.73
C ARG A 114 -28.41 -17.28 5.62
N ALA A 115 -28.27 -16.30 6.51
CA ALA A 115 -29.27 -15.97 7.54
C ALA A 115 -30.28 -14.89 7.11
N GLY A 116 -29.99 -14.17 6.01
CA GLY A 116 -30.78 -13.03 5.55
C GLY A 116 -30.63 -11.77 6.41
N HIS A 117 -29.84 -11.81 7.49
CA HIS A 117 -29.63 -10.69 8.40
C HIS A 117 -28.21 -10.66 8.98
N LEU A 118 -27.85 -9.57 9.66
CA LEU A 118 -26.54 -9.37 10.31
C LEU A 118 -26.59 -9.48 11.84
N CYS A 119 -27.73 -9.85 12.42
CA CYS A 119 -27.84 -10.15 13.86
C CYS A 119 -27.11 -11.45 14.21
N VAL A 120 -25.78 -11.36 14.29
CA VAL A 120 -24.92 -12.48 14.66
C VAL A 120 -25.08 -12.78 16.15
N PRO A 121 -25.44 -14.01 16.56
CA PRO A 121 -25.48 -14.40 17.96
C PRO A 121 -24.12 -14.20 18.65
N TYR A 122 -24.12 -13.79 19.92
CA TYR A 122 -22.90 -13.47 20.67
C TYR A 122 -21.84 -14.59 20.66
N TRP A 123 -22.28 -15.85 20.62
CA TRP A 123 -21.41 -17.03 20.60
C TRP A 123 -21.23 -17.64 19.19
N HIS A 124 -21.50 -16.89 18.12
CA HIS A 124 -21.47 -17.43 16.75
C HIS A 124 -20.07 -17.38 16.13
N TYR A 125 -19.72 -18.45 15.42
CA TYR A 125 -18.45 -18.63 14.74
C TYR A 125 -18.67 -19.02 13.27
N GLU A 126 -17.86 -18.46 12.38
CA GLU A 126 -17.69 -18.91 10.99
C GLU A 126 -16.30 -19.54 10.88
N GLY A 127 -16.23 -20.87 10.90
CA GLY A 127 -14.98 -21.61 11.05
C GLY A 127 -14.30 -21.33 12.39
N ALA A 128 -13.05 -20.86 12.36
CA ALA A 128 -12.30 -20.48 13.56
C ALA A 128 -12.51 -19.01 13.99
N LEU A 129 -13.28 -18.23 13.23
CA LEU A 129 -13.47 -16.80 13.46
C LEU A 129 -14.77 -16.54 14.21
N GLY A 130 -14.66 -15.99 15.43
CA GLY A 130 -15.82 -15.55 16.21
C GLY A 130 -16.41 -14.27 15.60
N LEU A 131 -17.68 -14.30 15.23
CA LEU A 131 -18.38 -13.17 14.61
C LEU A 131 -19.22 -12.36 15.62
N GLY A 132 -19.52 -12.93 16.80
CA GLY A 132 -20.39 -12.33 17.81
C GLY A 132 -19.68 -11.67 19.00
N LYS A 133 -18.34 -11.62 19.01
CA LYS A 133 -17.53 -11.13 20.14
C LYS A 133 -16.86 -9.79 19.84
#